data_AF-I2B2V9-F1
#
_entry.id   AF-I2B2V9-F1
#
_cell.length_a   1.000
_cell.length_b   1.000
_cell.length_c   1.000
_cell.angle_alpha   90.00
_cell.angle_beta   90.00
_cell.angle_gamma   90.00
#
_symmetry.space_group_name_H-M   'P 1'
#
loop_
_entity.id
_entity.type
_entity.pdbx_description
1 polymer ?
#
loop_
_entity_poly.entity_id
_entity_poly.type
_entity_poly.pdbx_seq_one_letter_code
_entity_poly.pdbx_strand_id
1 'polypeptide(L)'
;ALLKKKSDALTVQFRALLKEFVTAKESMGDMMKTSSFALTEVKYVAGENVKHVVLENVEEATLKVRSRQENIAGVKLPKFDHFSEGETKNDLTGLARGGQQVQACRVAYVKAIEVLVELASLQTSFLTLDEAVKTTNRRVNALENVVKPKIENTISY
;
A
#
# COMPACT_ATOMS: atom_id res chain seq x y z
N ALA A 1 24.61 13.13 -20.08
CA ALA A 1 24.23 11.77 -20.57
C ALA A 1 23.76 10.83 -19.45
N LEU A 2 24.52 10.65 -18.36
CA LEU A 2 24.19 9.68 -17.29
C LEU A 2 22.88 9.96 -16.53
N LEU A 3 22.60 11.23 -16.19
CA LEU A 3 21.37 11.62 -15.49
C LEU A 3 20.10 11.34 -16.33
N LYS A 4 20.19 11.50 -17.65
CA LYS A 4 19.09 11.26 -18.59
C LYS A 4 18.77 9.77 -18.73
N LYS A 5 19.81 8.92 -18.78
CA LYS A 5 19.63 7.45 -18.72
C LYS A 5 19.01 6.98 -17.40
N LYS A 6 19.38 7.62 -16.28
CA LYS A 6 18.79 7.33 -14.96
C LYS A 6 17.31 7.74 -14.91
N SER A 7 16.94 8.91 -15.43
CA SER A 7 15.53 9.34 -15.48
C SER A 7 14.69 8.43 -16.37
N ASP A 8 15.20 8.02 -17.53
CA ASP A 8 14.47 7.12 -18.43
C ASP A 8 14.22 5.75 -17.78
N ALA A 9 15.24 5.18 -17.12
CA ALA A 9 15.10 3.93 -16.38
C ALA A 9 14.05 4.03 -15.26
N LEU A 10 14.06 5.13 -14.50
CA LEU A 10 13.06 5.39 -13.46
C LEU A 10 11.65 5.53 -14.04
N THR A 11 11.50 6.16 -15.21
CA THR A 11 10.20 6.38 -15.85
C THR A 11 9.60 5.08 -16.39
N VAL A 12 10.43 4.18 -16.91
CA VAL A 12 9.99 2.83 -17.34
C VAL A 12 9.50 2.02 -16.14
N GLN A 13 10.26 2.00 -15.04
CA GLN A 13 9.87 1.32 -13.81
C GLN A 13 8.60 1.93 -13.20
N PHE A 14 8.48 3.26 -13.24
CA PHE A 14 7.29 3.98 -12.77
C PHE A 14 6.04 3.57 -13.55
N ARG A 15 6.11 3.42 -14.88
CA ARG A 15 4.97 2.96 -15.69
C ARG A 15 4.58 1.51 -15.40
N ALA A 16 5.56 0.65 -15.16
CA ALA A 16 5.29 -0.74 -14.77
C ALA A 16 4.55 -0.79 -13.42
N LEU A 17 5.07 -0.09 -12.41
CA LEU A 17 4.43 0.04 -11.10
C LEU A 17 3.03 0.67 -11.16
N LEU A 18 2.81 1.65 -12.05
CA LEU A 18 1.51 2.27 -12.22
C LEU A 18 0.48 1.25 -12.76
N LYS A 19 0.88 0.42 -13.73
CA LYS A 19 0.01 -0.63 -14.25
C LYS A 19 -0.37 -1.64 -13.17
N GLU A 20 0.60 -2.11 -12.40
CA GLU A 20 0.37 -3.02 -11.27
C GLU A 20 -0.52 -2.38 -10.20
N PHE A 21 -0.29 -1.10 -9.87
CA PHE A 21 -1.10 -0.36 -8.90
C PHE A 21 -2.56 -0.25 -9.33
N VAL A 22 -2.84 0.05 -10.61
CA VAL A 22 -4.22 0.13 -11.12
C VAL A 22 -4.90 -1.23 -11.01
N THR A 23 -4.23 -2.31 -11.42
CA THR A 23 -4.78 -3.67 -11.32
C THR A 23 -5.03 -4.09 -9.87
N ALA A 24 -4.11 -3.78 -8.96
CA ALA A 24 -4.25 -4.07 -7.54
C ALA A 24 -5.40 -3.26 -6.91
N LYS A 25 -5.59 -2.02 -7.34
CA LYS A 25 -6.68 -1.15 -6.86
C LYS A 25 -8.05 -1.63 -7.32
N GLU A 26 -8.18 -2.11 -8.54
CA GLU A 26 -9.41 -2.73 -9.04
C GLU A 26 -9.75 -4.00 -8.24
N SER A 27 -8.78 -4.91 -8.08
CA SER A 27 -8.94 -6.13 -7.29
C SER A 27 -9.30 -5.86 -5.83
N MET A 28 -8.67 -4.86 -5.20
CA MET A 28 -9.01 -4.39 -3.86
C MET A 28 -10.47 -3.93 -3.77
N GLY A 29 -10.97 -3.20 -4.78
CA GLY A 29 -12.35 -2.74 -4.83
C GLY A 29 -13.35 -3.90 -4.78
N ASP A 30 -13.09 -4.97 -5.56
CA ASP A 30 -13.94 -6.16 -5.60
C ASP A 30 -13.91 -6.96 -4.29
N MET A 31 -12.73 -7.12 -3.68
CA MET A 31 -12.61 -7.82 -2.40
C MET A 31 -13.26 -7.02 -1.26
N MET A 32 -13.13 -5.70 -1.26
CA MET A 32 -13.76 -4.84 -0.26
C MET A 32 -15.28 -4.86 -0.39
N LYS A 33 -15.79 -4.88 -1.64
CA LYS A 33 -17.22 -5.06 -1.90
C LYS A 33 -17.73 -6.38 -1.35
N THR A 34 -17.04 -7.49 -1.65
CA THR A 34 -17.39 -8.82 -1.15
C THR A 34 -17.35 -8.89 0.38
N SER A 35 -16.33 -8.29 1.00
CA SER A 35 -16.19 -8.22 2.46
C SER A 35 -17.31 -7.41 3.12
N SER A 36 -17.72 -6.29 2.50
CA SER A 36 -18.84 -5.46 2.95
C SER A 36 -20.18 -6.19 2.87
N PHE A 37 -20.38 -7.01 1.83
CA PHE A 37 -21.55 -7.89 1.74
C PHE A 37 -21.55 -8.94 2.85
N ALA A 38 -20.42 -9.61 3.09
CA ALA A 38 -20.28 -10.58 4.18
C ALA A 38 -20.57 -9.94 5.56
N LEU A 39 -20.13 -8.70 5.80
CA LEU A 39 -20.46 -7.96 7.01
C LEU A 39 -21.97 -7.72 7.15
N THR A 40 -22.64 -7.42 6.05
CA THR A 40 -24.08 -7.18 6.02
C THR A 40 -24.86 -8.47 6.34
N GLU A 41 -24.44 -9.61 5.79
CA GLU A 41 -24.99 -10.93 6.13
C GLU A 41 -24.81 -11.27 7.60
N VAL A 42 -23.63 -11.01 8.16
CA VAL A 42 -23.35 -11.19 9.59
C VAL A 42 -24.26 -10.30 10.44
N LYS A 43 -24.42 -9.03 10.08
CA LYS A 43 -25.31 -8.10 10.80
C LYS A 43 -26.77 -8.55 10.75
N TYR A 44 -27.21 -9.14 9.63
CA TYR A 44 -28.55 -9.68 9.49
C TYR A 44 -28.77 -10.92 10.37
N VAL A 45 -27.82 -11.87 10.38
CA VAL A 45 -27.96 -13.15 11.09
C VAL A 45 -27.75 -13.00 12.60
N ALA A 46 -26.77 -12.20 13.02
CA ALA A 46 -26.35 -12.12 14.43
C ALA A 46 -26.94 -10.91 15.20
N GLY A 47 -27.64 -9.99 14.53
CA GLY A 47 -28.32 -8.86 15.16
C GLY A 47 -27.37 -7.90 15.92
N GLU A 48 -27.84 -7.27 17.00
CA GLU A 48 -27.04 -6.36 17.83
C GLU A 48 -25.91 -7.03 18.62
N ASN A 49 -25.91 -8.37 18.75
CA ASN A 49 -24.95 -9.12 19.55
C ASN A 49 -23.50 -9.04 19.00
N VAL A 50 -23.34 -8.78 17.70
CA VAL A 50 -22.01 -8.61 17.07
C VAL A 50 -21.27 -7.41 17.64
N LYS A 51 -22.00 -6.34 18.00
CA LYS A 51 -21.41 -5.10 18.47
C LYS A 51 -20.68 -5.31 19.80
N HIS A 52 -21.33 -5.96 20.76
CA HIS A 52 -20.73 -6.28 22.05
C HIS A 52 -19.60 -7.31 21.91
N VAL A 53 -19.82 -8.38 21.14
CA VAL A 53 -18.85 -9.48 21.03
C VAL A 53 -17.56 -9.09 20.29
N VAL A 54 -17.63 -8.15 19.33
CA VAL A 54 -16.47 -7.77 18.50
C VAL A 54 -15.84 -6.45 18.93
N LEU A 55 -16.61 -5.44 19.34
CA LEU A 55 -16.03 -4.13 19.70
C LEU A 55 -15.53 -4.08 21.15
N GLU A 56 -16.11 -4.85 22.06
CA GLU A 56 -15.68 -4.86 23.47
C GLU A 56 -14.53 -5.84 23.71
N ASN A 57 -14.35 -6.85 22.85
CA ASN A 57 -13.27 -7.84 22.93
C ASN A 57 -12.07 -7.47 22.02
N VAL A 58 -11.61 -6.22 22.06
CA VAL A 58 -10.39 -5.79 21.33
C VAL A 58 -9.30 -5.42 22.33
N GLU A 59 -8.41 -6.37 22.63
CA GLU A 59 -7.24 -6.12 23.49
C GLU A 59 -5.97 -5.86 22.66
N GLU A 60 -5.67 -6.76 21.71
CA GLU A 60 -4.45 -6.69 20.88
C GLU A 60 -4.74 -6.90 19.39
N ALA A 61 -3.94 -6.24 18.55
CA ALA A 61 -4.05 -6.37 17.10
C ALA A 61 -3.49 -7.73 16.64
N THR A 62 -4.35 -8.56 16.04
CA THR A 62 -3.96 -9.87 15.47
C THR A 62 -3.06 -9.75 14.23
N LEU A 63 -3.17 -8.63 13.51
CA LEU A 63 -2.35 -8.33 12.34
C LEU A 63 -1.60 -7.01 12.58
N LYS A 64 -0.27 -7.07 12.51
CA LYS A 64 0.63 -5.92 12.63
C LYS A 64 1.34 -5.69 11.30
N VAL A 65 1.73 -4.45 11.03
CA VAL A 65 2.46 -4.08 9.81
C VAL A 65 3.88 -3.69 10.20
N ARG A 66 4.86 -4.24 9.50
CA ARG A 66 6.28 -3.89 9.64
C ARG A 66 6.75 -3.16 8.40
N SER A 67 7.47 -2.06 8.58
CA SER A 67 8.11 -1.35 7.47
C SER A 67 9.52 -1.89 7.22
N ARG A 68 9.84 -2.13 5.95
CA ARG A 68 11.15 -2.50 5.43
C ARG A 68 11.60 -1.46 4.41
N GLN A 69 12.90 -1.22 4.26
CA GLN A 69 13.42 -0.36 3.20
C GLN A 69 13.97 -1.21 2.05
N GLU A 70 13.57 -0.87 0.83
CA GLU A 70 14.07 -1.47 -0.42
C GLU A 70 14.75 -0.38 -1.26
N ASN A 71 15.86 -0.67 -1.93
CA ASN A 71 16.59 0.33 -2.73
C ASN A 71 16.47 0.01 -4.21
N ILE A 72 15.80 0.89 -4.96
CA ILE A 72 15.62 0.76 -6.42
C ILE A 72 16.27 1.97 -7.10
N ALA A 73 17.26 1.72 -7.97
CA ALA A 73 17.95 2.74 -8.75
C ALA A 73 18.52 3.93 -7.92
N GLY A 74 18.88 3.68 -6.65
CA GLY A 74 19.43 4.67 -5.72
C GLY A 74 18.37 5.49 -4.99
N VAL A 75 17.10 5.08 -5.02
CA VAL A 75 15.99 5.64 -4.23
C VAL A 75 15.58 4.60 -3.19
N LYS A 76 15.58 5.00 -1.90
CA LYS A 76 15.10 4.16 -0.79
C LYS A 76 13.57 4.22 -0.74
N LEU A 77 12.92 3.11 -1.03
CA LEU A 77 11.47 2.95 -1.03
C LEU A 77 11.05 2.23 0.26
N PRO A 78 10.05 2.75 0.99
CA PRO A 78 9.44 2.02 2.11
C PRO A 78 8.50 0.94 1.57
N LYS A 79 8.73 -0.30 2.01
CA LYS A 79 7.89 -1.46 1.79
C LYS A 79 7.19 -1.85 3.08
N PHE A 80 5.95 -2.31 2.99
CA PHE A 80 5.23 -2.83 4.15
C PHE A 80 5.03 -4.34 4.04
N ASP A 81 5.42 -5.04 5.09
CA ASP A 81 5.18 -6.48 5.25
C ASP A 81 4.12 -6.67 6.35
N HIS A 82 3.17 -7.59 6.14
CA HIS A 82 2.22 -7.97 7.18
C HIS A 82 2.82 -9.07 8.07
N PHE A 83 2.57 -8.98 9.37
CA PHE A 83 2.97 -9.99 10.34
C PHE A 83 1.79 -10.31 11.25
N SER A 84 1.41 -11.59 11.33
CA SER A 84 0.43 -12.04 12.30
C SER A 84 1.16 -12.58 13.53
N GLU A 85 0.99 -11.89 14.65
CA GLU A 85 1.45 -12.39 15.94
C GLU A 85 0.34 -13.30 16.46
N GLY A 86 0.57 -14.60 16.36
CA GLY A 86 -0.46 -15.62 16.54
C GLY A 86 -0.94 -15.72 17.97
N GLU A 87 -1.99 -14.98 18.31
CA GLU A 87 -2.95 -15.36 19.35
C GLU A 87 -4.34 -14.90 18.91
N THR A 88 -5.15 -15.86 18.45
CA THR A 88 -6.58 -15.60 18.23
C THR A 88 -7.30 -15.89 19.55
N LYS A 89 -7.45 -14.88 20.41
CA LYS A 89 -8.27 -14.97 21.64
C LYS A 89 -9.79 -14.88 21.40
N ASN A 90 -10.23 -14.86 20.14
CA ASN A 90 -11.63 -14.64 19.76
C ASN A 90 -12.45 -15.92 19.49
N ASP A 91 -12.04 -17.06 20.04
CA ASP A 91 -12.76 -18.34 19.88
C ASP A 91 -14.17 -18.33 20.49
N LEU A 92 -14.46 -17.38 21.40
CA LEU A 92 -15.78 -17.25 22.03
C LEU A 92 -16.83 -16.56 21.13
N THR A 93 -16.43 -15.98 20.00
CA THR A 93 -17.32 -15.21 19.11
C THR A 93 -18.29 -16.07 18.28
N GLY A 94 -18.15 -17.41 18.36
CA GLY A 94 -18.87 -18.37 17.53
C GLY A 94 -19.92 -19.25 18.23
N LEU A 95 -20.13 -19.12 19.54
CA LEU A 95 -20.97 -20.03 20.32
C LEU A 95 -22.48 -19.74 20.22
N ALA A 96 -22.88 -18.57 19.72
CA ALA A 96 -24.28 -18.18 19.49
C ALA A 96 -24.72 -18.42 18.03
N ARG A 97 -26.03 -18.28 17.75
CA ARG A 97 -26.56 -18.32 16.37
C ARG A 97 -25.83 -17.29 15.50
N GLY A 98 -25.11 -17.76 14.47
CA GLY A 98 -24.41 -16.91 13.49
C GLY A 98 -22.88 -16.99 13.52
N GLY A 99 -22.26 -17.76 14.42
CA GLY A 99 -20.80 -17.88 14.54
C GLY A 99 -20.06 -18.26 13.25
N GLN A 100 -20.64 -19.16 12.45
CA GLN A 100 -20.05 -19.58 11.17
C GLN A 100 -19.95 -18.42 10.17
N GLN A 101 -20.96 -17.54 10.13
CA GLN A 101 -20.94 -16.36 9.25
C GLN A 101 -19.95 -15.31 9.74
N VAL A 102 -19.83 -15.14 11.06
CA VAL A 102 -18.83 -14.23 11.66
C VAL A 102 -17.41 -14.68 11.29
N GLN A 103 -17.12 -15.99 11.37
CA GLN A 103 -15.81 -16.51 10.96
C GLN A 103 -15.55 -16.35 9.46
N ALA A 104 -16.55 -16.61 8.61
CA ALA A 104 -16.43 -16.39 7.16
C ALA A 104 -16.13 -14.92 6.83
N CYS A 105 -16.84 -13.99 7.48
CA CYS A 105 -16.58 -12.55 7.37
C CYS A 105 -15.18 -12.19 7.85
N ARG A 106 -14.72 -12.73 8.98
CA ARG A 106 -13.36 -12.51 9.48
C ARG A 106 -12.31 -12.92 8.45
N VAL A 107 -12.45 -14.10 7.85
CA VAL A 107 -11.52 -14.58 6.81
C VAL A 107 -11.52 -13.66 5.59
N ALA A 108 -12.68 -13.18 5.14
CA ALA A 108 -12.77 -12.21 4.04
C ALA A 108 -12.07 -10.89 4.37
N TYR A 109 -12.26 -10.35 5.58
CA TYR A 109 -11.61 -9.12 6.01
C TYR A 109 -10.11 -9.26 6.21
N VAL A 110 -9.62 -10.40 6.73
CA VAL A 110 -8.17 -10.65 6.85
C VAL A 110 -7.51 -10.61 5.48
N LYS A 111 -8.08 -11.29 4.49
CA LYS A 111 -7.60 -11.24 3.09
C LYS A 111 -7.67 -9.83 2.51
N ALA A 112 -8.73 -9.07 2.81
CA ALA A 112 -8.84 -7.68 2.37
C ALA A 112 -7.75 -6.78 2.98
N ILE A 113 -7.40 -6.98 4.26
CA ILE A 113 -6.34 -6.23 4.92
C ILE A 113 -4.97 -6.60 4.34
N GLU A 114 -4.70 -7.86 4.04
CA GLU A 114 -3.44 -8.29 3.41
C GLU A 114 -3.19 -7.53 2.09
N VAL A 115 -4.18 -7.50 1.20
CA VAL A 115 -4.08 -6.77 -0.08
C VAL A 115 -4.04 -5.25 0.11
N LEU A 116 -4.72 -4.72 1.14
CA LEU A 116 -4.60 -3.29 1.48
C LEU A 116 -3.20 -2.91 1.94
N VAL A 117 -2.51 -3.78 2.70
CA VAL A 117 -1.13 -3.54 3.13
C VAL A 117 -0.18 -3.54 1.91
N GLU A 118 -0.37 -4.48 0.99
CA GLU A 118 0.39 -4.51 -0.27
C GLU A 118 0.14 -3.26 -1.12
N LEU A 119 -1.11 -2.83 -1.25
CA LEU A 119 -1.45 -1.62 -2.00
C LEU A 119 -0.88 -0.36 -1.34
N ALA A 120 -0.94 -0.26 0.00
CA ALA A 120 -0.36 0.86 0.73
C ALA A 120 1.17 0.93 0.53
N SER A 121 1.84 -0.22 0.42
CA SER A 121 3.26 -0.32 0.10
C SER A 121 3.56 0.23 -1.30
N LEU A 122 2.77 -0.19 -2.30
CA LEU A 122 2.88 0.31 -3.67
C LEU A 122 2.60 1.81 -3.74
N GLN A 123 1.56 2.30 -3.06
CA GLN A 123 1.18 3.71 -3.06
C GLN A 123 2.27 4.61 -2.44
N THR A 124 2.84 4.19 -1.31
CA THR A 124 3.91 4.94 -0.65
C THR A 124 5.20 4.94 -1.47
N SER A 125 5.53 3.78 -2.07
CA SER A 125 6.64 3.66 -3.01
C SER A 125 6.43 4.54 -4.26
N PHE A 126 5.21 4.62 -4.77
CA PHE A 126 4.87 5.44 -5.92
C PHE A 126 5.07 6.94 -5.64
N LEU A 127 4.59 7.42 -4.50
CA LEU A 127 4.72 8.84 -4.12
C LEU A 127 6.19 9.25 -3.99
N THR A 128 7.00 8.42 -3.32
CA THR A 128 8.43 8.67 -3.12
C THR A 128 9.22 8.60 -4.42
N LEU A 129 8.86 7.68 -5.33
CA LEU A 129 9.48 7.55 -6.65
C LEU A 129 9.14 8.75 -7.56
N ASP A 130 7.89 9.22 -7.56
CA ASP A 130 7.47 10.39 -8.35
C ASP A 130 8.25 11.65 -7.94
N GLU A 131 8.42 11.87 -6.64
CA GLU A 131 9.22 12.97 -6.12
C GLU A 131 10.70 12.87 -6.55
N ALA A 132 11.28 11.67 -6.51
CA ALA A 132 12.64 11.43 -6.97
C ALA A 132 12.83 11.69 -8.49
N VAL A 133 11.83 11.33 -9.31
CA VAL A 133 11.84 11.61 -10.75
C VAL A 133 11.76 13.12 -11.00
N LYS A 134 10.83 13.83 -10.34
CA LYS A 134 10.68 15.29 -10.47
C LYS A 134 11.93 16.06 -10.07
N THR A 135 12.56 15.70 -8.96
CA THR A 135 13.80 16.32 -8.50
C THR A 135 14.97 16.07 -9.46
N THR A 136 15.07 14.84 -10.01
CA THR A 136 16.10 14.51 -11.01
C THR A 136 15.91 15.29 -12.30
N ASN A 137 14.67 15.40 -12.81
CA ASN A 137 14.36 16.19 -14.00
C ASN A 137 14.64 17.68 -13.80
N ARG A 138 14.28 18.24 -12.63
CA ARG A 138 14.63 19.63 -12.28
C ARG A 138 16.14 19.86 -12.27
N ARG A 139 16.92 18.92 -11.74
CA ARG A 139 18.40 19.00 -11.73
C ARG A 139 19.00 18.94 -13.13
N VAL A 140 18.48 18.08 -14.01
CA VAL A 140 18.90 18.02 -15.42
C VAL A 140 18.62 19.34 -16.13
N ASN A 141 17.41 19.88 -15.96
CA ASN A 141 17.01 21.15 -16.56
C ASN A 141 17.87 22.33 -16.07
N ALA A 142 18.18 22.38 -14.78
CA ALA A 142 19.06 23.41 -14.22
C ALA A 142 20.49 23.33 -14.79
N LEU A 143 21.02 22.12 -15.00
CA LEU A 143 22.34 21.94 -15.59
C LEU A 143 22.38 22.37 -17.07
N GLU A 144 21.37 21.98 -17.85
CA GLU A 144 21.31 22.28 -19.29
C GLU A 144 21.04 23.76 -19.56
N ASN A 145 20.09 24.39 -18.84
CA ASN A 145 19.60 25.73 -19.15
C ASN A 145 20.17 26.86 -18.28
N VAL A 146 20.84 26.56 -17.16
CA VAL A 146 21.39 27.60 -16.26
C VAL A 146 22.90 27.47 -16.11
N VAL A 147 23.40 26.27 -15.80
CA VAL A 147 24.83 26.08 -15.48
C VAL A 147 25.68 26.09 -16.74
N LYS A 148 25.30 25.33 -17.77
CA LYS A 148 26.05 25.27 -19.03
C LYS A 148 26.23 26.65 -19.71
N PRO A 149 25.17 27.48 -19.88
CA PRO A 149 25.33 28.81 -20.48
C PRO A 149 26.13 29.78 -19.60
N LYS A 150 26.05 29.67 -18.25
CA LYS A 150 26.91 30.48 -17.36
C LYS A 150 28.39 30.15 -17.54
N ILE A 151 28.73 28.86 -17.68
CA ILE A 151 30.10 28.43 -17.90
C ILE A 151 30.59 28.84 -19.30
N GLU A 152 29.76 28.67 -20.33
CA GLU A 152 30.09 29.11 -21.70
C GLU A 152 30.31 30.63 -21.78
N ASN A 153 29.46 31.43 -21.12
CA ASN A 153 29.66 32.89 -21.02
C ASN A 153 30.93 33.27 -20.26
N THR A 154 31.35 32.47 -19.27
CA THR A 154 32.59 32.73 -18.50
C THR A 154 33.83 32.35 -19.30
N ILE A 155 33.75 31.34 -20.17
CA ILE A 155 34.85 30.90 -21.05
C ILE A 155 35.00 31.83 -22.27
N SER A 156 33.90 32.43 -22.72
CA SER A 156 33.90 33.39 -23.83
C SER A 156 34.40 34.80 -23.45
N TYR A 157 34.61 35.06 -22.16
CA TYR A 157 35.11 36.31 -21.60
C TYR A 157 36.61 36.21 -21.30
#